data_AF-A0A2E4XZ33-F1
#
_entry.id   AF-A0A2E4XZ33-F1
#
_cell.length_a   1.000
_cell.length_b   1.000
_cell.length_c   1.000
_cell.angle_alpha   90.00
_cell.angle_beta   90.00
_cell.angle_gamma   90.00
#
_symmetry.space_group_name_H-M   'P 1'
#
loop_
_entity.id
_entity.type
_entity.pdbx_description
1 polymer ?
#
loop_
_entity_poly.entity_id
_entity_poly.type
_entity_poly.pdbx_seq_one_letter_code
_entity_poly.pdbx_strand_id
1 'polypeptide(L)' 'MTSMPFEELETVYDNLASAIDQAGSDKEALLLTKLALVLADRIGNLDTFNDALRTALQDLDIEPQPLQTTTR' A
#
# COMPACT_ATOMS: atom_id res chain seq x y z
N MET A 1 -6.21 -12.63 13.37
CA MET A 1 -6.49 -12.34 11.95
C MET A 1 -5.34 -12.92 11.14
N THR A 2 -5.64 -13.73 10.14
CA THR A 2 -4.63 -14.41 9.32
C THR A 2 -4.00 -13.38 8.38
N SER A 3 -2.70 -13.13 8.52
CA SER A 3 -1.96 -12.32 7.55
C SER A 3 -1.94 -13.04 6.21
N MET A 4 -2.06 -12.29 5.11
CA MET A 4 -1.91 -12.83 3.76
C MET A 4 -0.52 -13.49 3.63
N PRO A 5 -0.40 -14.66 2.99
CA PRO A 5 0.89 -15.28 2.67
C PRO A 5 1.75 -14.34 1.83
N PHE A 6 3.07 -14.44 1.99
CA PHE A 6 4.02 -13.58 1.27
C PHE A 6 3.88 -13.71 -0.26
N GLU A 7 3.71 -14.91 -0.80
CA GLU A 7 3.53 -15.15 -2.24
C GLU A 7 2.28 -14.45 -2.81
N GLU A 8 1.20 -14.39 -2.03
CA GLU A 8 -0.01 -13.67 -2.40
C GLU A 8 0.22 -12.15 -2.36
N LEU A 9 1.00 -11.66 -1.39
CA LEU A 9 1.38 -10.24 -1.33
C LEU A 9 2.26 -9.82 -2.51
N GLU A 10 3.22 -10.66 -2.92
CA GLU A 10 4.02 -10.42 -4.13
C GLU A 10 3.13 -10.32 -5.37
N THR A 11 2.19 -11.24 -5.51
CA THR A 11 1.22 -11.23 -6.62
C THR A 11 0.36 -9.96 -6.61
N VAL A 12 -0.09 -9.52 -5.43
CA VAL A 12 -0.84 -8.26 -5.29
C VAL A 12 0.02 -7.06 -5.66
N TYR A 13 1.28 -7.02 -5.22
CA TYR A 13 2.22 -5.95 -5.54
C TYR A 13 2.49 -5.86 -7.05
N ASP A 14 2.78 -6.99 -7.71
CA ASP A 14 3.02 -7.02 -9.17
C ASP A 14 1.80 -6.54 -9.96
N ASN A 15 0.60 -6.97 -9.55
CA ASN A 15 -0.65 -6.52 -10.16
C ASN A 15 -0.87 -5.02 -9.98
N LEU A 16 -0.54 -4.46 -8.82
CA LEU A 16 -0.62 -3.03 -8.55
C LEU A 16 0.36 -2.24 -9.42
N ALA A 17 1.62 -2.68 -9.49
CA ALA A 17 2.65 -2.05 -10.31
C ALA A 17 2.21 -2.03 -11.79
N SER A 18 1.74 -3.17 -12.32
CA SER A 18 1.24 -3.24 -13.69
C SER A 18 0.02 -2.34 -13.93
N ALA A 19 -0.89 -2.22 -12.95
CA ALA A 19 -2.06 -1.35 -13.08
C ALA A 19 -1.68 0.14 -13.06
N ILE A 20 -0.69 0.52 -12.24
CA ILE A 20 -0.13 1.88 -12.20
C ILE A 20 0.50 2.24 -13.55
N ASP A 21 1.34 1.34 -14.09
CA ASP A 21 1.97 1.52 -15.40
C ASP A 21 0.93 1.70 -16.51
N GLN A 22 -0.15 0.92 -16.48
CA GLN A 22 -1.25 1.02 -17.44
C GLN A 22 -2.06 2.32 -17.31
N ALA A 23 -2.24 2.83 -16.08
CA ALA A 23 -2.93 4.10 -15.86
C ALA A 23 -2.08 5.29 -16.35
N GLY A 24 -0.75 5.18 -16.21
CA GLY A 24 0.20 6.24 -16.51
C GLY A 24 0.28 7.30 -15.41
N SER A 25 1.37 8.06 -15.40
CA SER A 25 1.71 9.01 -14.33
C SER A 25 0.64 10.08 -14.06
N ASP A 26 -0.17 10.44 -15.05
CA ASP A 26 -1.24 11.44 -14.89
C ASP A 26 -2.45 10.90 -14.09
N LYS A 27 -2.62 9.56 -14.06
CA LYS A 27 -3.81 8.91 -13.50
C LYS A 27 -3.50 7.94 -12.38
N GLU A 28 -2.24 7.69 -12.05
CA GLU A 28 -1.83 6.82 -10.94
C GLU A 28 -2.55 7.17 -9.63
N ALA A 29 -2.49 8.44 -9.21
CA ALA A 29 -3.16 8.87 -7.98
C ALA A 29 -4.69 8.66 -8.03
N LEU A 30 -5.30 8.87 -9.21
CA LEU A 30 -6.73 8.65 -9.42
C LEU A 30 -7.09 7.15 -9.37
N LEU A 31 -6.25 6.29 -9.95
CA LEU A 31 -6.40 4.83 -9.90
C LEU A 31 -6.33 4.35 -8.45
N LEU A 32 -5.29 4.72 -7.72
CA LEU A 32 -5.08 4.30 -6.32
C LEU A 32 -6.21 4.79 -5.42
N THR A 33 -6.66 6.03 -5.61
CA THR A 33 -7.81 6.57 -4.87
C THR A 33 -9.08 5.75 -5.15
N LYS A 34 -9.36 5.42 -6.42
CA LYS A 34 -10.51 4.60 -6.78
C LYS A 34 -10.41 3.18 -6.22
N LEU A 35 -9.23 2.58 -6.28
CA LEU A 35 -8.99 1.25 -5.71
C LEU A 35 -9.25 1.26 -4.20
N ALA A 36 -8.72 2.25 -3.48
CA ALA A 36 -8.94 2.39 -2.04
C ALA A 36 -10.43 2.53 -1.70
N LEU A 37 -11.19 3.32 -2.46
CA LEU A 37 -12.65 3.45 -2.27
C LEU A 37 -13.39 2.14 -2.54
N VAL A 38 -13.03 1.39 -3.58
CA VAL A 38 -13.62 0.08 -3.87
C VAL A 38 -13.30 -0.93 -2.77
N LEU A 39 -12.07 -0.93 -2.24
CA LEU A 39 -11.69 -1.79 -1.12
C LEU A 39 -12.44 -1.40 0.16
N ALA A 40 -12.59 -0.10 0.45
CA ALA A 40 -13.37 0.38 1.59
C ALA A 40 -14.82 -0.11 1.55
N ASP A 41 -15.46 -0.03 0.38
CA ASP A 41 -16.81 -0.54 0.14
C ASP A 41 -16.89 -2.06 0.37
N ARG A 42 -15.90 -2.83 -0.14
CA ARG A 42 -15.83 -4.29 0.07
C ARG A 42 -15.57 -4.69 1.51
N ILE A 43 -14.78 -3.92 2.26
CA ILE A 43 -14.54 -4.13 3.69
C ILE A 43 -15.83 -3.86 4.47
N GLY A 44 -16.62 -2.87 4.05
CA GLY A 44 -17.90 -2.52 4.68
C GLY A 44 -17.76 -1.94 6.09
N ASN A 45 -16.54 -1.54 6.50
CA ASN A 45 -16.23 -1.05 7.83
C ASN A 45 -15.26 0.14 7.75
N LEU A 46 -15.74 1.30 8.20
CA LEU A 46 -15.00 2.56 8.16
C LEU A 46 -13.79 2.57 9.11
N ASP A 47 -13.93 2.03 10.31
CA ASP A 47 -12.83 1.99 11.30
C ASP A 47 -11.68 1.12 10.80
N THR A 48 -11.99 -0.04 10.23
CA THR A 48 -11.00 -0.97 9.64
C THR A 48 -10.25 -0.31 8.47
N PHE A 49 -10.97 0.43 7.61
CA PHE A 49 -10.34 1.19 6.54
C PHE A 49 -9.43 2.31 7.07
N ASN A 50 -9.91 3.08 8.06
CA ASN A 50 -9.14 4.17 8.65
C ASN A 50 -7.88 3.68 9.38
N ASP A 51 -7.96 2.52 10.03
CA ASP A 51 -6.80 1.89 10.67
C ASP A 51 -5.79 1.43 9.60
N ALA A 52 -6.23 0.80 8.51
CA ALA A 52 -5.35 0.42 7.41
C ALA A 52 -4.69 1.64 6.74
N LEU A 53 -5.45 2.72 6.53
CA LEU A 53 -4.93 3.98 5.98
C LEU A 53 -3.86 4.59 6.91
N ARG A 54 -4.09 4.58 8.23
CA ARG A 54 -3.11 5.08 9.20
C ARG A 54 -1.82 4.25 9.18
N THR A 55 -1.93 2.92 9.14
CA THR A 55 -0.76 2.03 9.04
C THR A 55 0.03 2.31 7.76
N ALA A 56 -0.64 2.43 6.61
CA ALA A 56 0.03 2.73 5.35
C ALA A 56 0.74 4.10 5.38
N LEU A 57 0.14 5.12 6.00
CA LEU A 57 0.80 6.43 6.18
C LEU A 57 2.01 6.36 7.11
N GLN A 58 1.94 5.57 8.17
CA GLN A 58 3.08 5.37 9.08
C GLN A 58 4.26 4.71 8.37
N ASP A 59 4.00 3.67 7.56
CA ASP A 59 5.05 2.95 6.82
C ASP A 59 5.76 3.84 5.79
N LEU A 60 5.06 4.84 5.23
CA LEU A 60 5.66 5.82 4.31
C LEU A 60 6.57 6.84 5.01
N ASP A 61 6.26 7.17 6.27
CA ASP A 61 7.02 8.14 7.08
C ASP A 61 8.27 7.51 7.72
N ILE A 62 8.40 6.17 7.69
CA ILE A 62 9.65 5.50 8.06
C ILE A 62 10.71 5.82 6.99
N GLU A 63 11.42 6.94 7.17
CA GLU A 63 12.68 7.19 6.47
C GLU A 63 13.60 5.96 6.65
N PRO A 64 14.27 5.48 5.59
CA PRO A 64 15.33 4.51 5.76
C PRO A 64 16.38 5.17 6.65
N GLN A 65 16.48 4.72 7.90
CA GLN A 65 17.52 5.15 8.82
C GLN A 65 18.85 5.06 8.07
N PRO A 66 19.66 6.14 7.97
CA PRO A 66 20.97 6.03 7.37
C PRO A 66 21.69 4.93 8.12
N LEU A 67 22.07 3.87 7.40
CA LEU A 67 22.92 2.80 7.89
C LEU A 67 23.96 3.45 8.80
N GLN A 68 23.86 3.21 10.10
CA GLN A 68 24.89 3.68 11.00
C GLN A 68 26.16 3.01 10.50
N THR A 69 27.00 3.78 9.82
CA THR A 69 28.39 3.45 9.56
C THR A 69 29.03 3.34 10.93
N THR A 70 28.86 2.19 11.58
CA THR A 70 29.73 1.77 12.66
C THR A 70 31.04 1.41 11.99
N THR A 71 31.80 2.45 11.66
CA THR A 71 33.25 2.39 11.75
C THR A 71 33.57 2.17 13.22
N ARG A 72 33.85 0.91 13.59
CA ARG A 72 34.83 0.62 14.64
C ARG A 72 35.41 -0.77 14.52
#